data_AF-A0A4Q3RRN6-F1
#
_entry.id   AF-A0A4Q3RRN6-F1
#
_cell.length_a   1.000
_cell.length_b   1.000
_cell.length_c   1.000
_cell.angle_alpha   90.00
_cell.angle_beta   90.00
_cell.angle_gamma   90.00
#
_symmetry.space_group_name_H-M   'P 1'
#
loop_
_entity.id
_entity.type
_entity.pdbx_description
1 polymer ?
#
loop_
_entity_poly.entity_id
_entity_poly.type
_entity_poly.pdbx_seq_one_letter_code
_entity_poly.pdbx_strand_id
1 'polypeptide(L)'
;MSQEMIISLQEALTVSPENVPLRLHLAEVLLQEKMYEEAAREFSEVLGRSYGNRKARHGLAETYFHQQKYSAAIIVFEQLGNDIELPSLIHYIKCLIREKSFDIAQDMYQRVLALHPGFREEEIDNALRMPGGSGILDEFDEDEADFLDDERFFLENPGIRFSDVGGME
;
A
#
# COMPACT_ATOMS: atom_id res chain seq x y z
N MET A 1 -30.45 0.51 -15.59
CA MET A 1 -29.32 0.49 -16.54
C MET A 1 -28.19 -0.42 -16.06
N SER A 2 -27.54 -0.16 -14.92
CA SER A 2 -26.47 -1.06 -14.40
C SER A 2 -26.96 -2.46 -14.04
N GLN A 3 -28.12 -2.58 -13.38
CA GLN A 3 -28.73 -3.88 -13.06
C GLN A 3 -29.08 -4.72 -14.30
N GLU A 4 -29.61 -4.10 -15.37
CA GLU A 4 -29.90 -4.80 -16.63
C GLU A 4 -28.61 -5.27 -17.31
N MET A 5 -27.53 -4.49 -17.21
CA MET A 5 -26.21 -4.86 -17.72
C MET A 5 -25.64 -6.06 -16.96
N ILE A 6 -25.72 -6.07 -15.63
CA ILE A 6 -25.28 -7.21 -14.79
C ILE A 6 -26.04 -8.48 -15.20
N ILE A 7 -27.37 -8.40 -15.33
CA ILE A 7 -28.21 -9.55 -15.75
C ILE A 7 -27.79 -10.03 -17.14
N SER A 8 -27.64 -9.11 -18.10
CA SER A 8 -27.24 -9.46 -19.48
C SER A 8 -25.86 -10.13 -19.53
N LEU A 9 -24.91 -9.65 -18.72
CA LEU A 9 -23.57 -10.23 -18.62
C LEU A 9 -23.59 -11.61 -17.96
N GLN A 10 -24.40 -11.81 -16.92
CA GLN A 10 -24.60 -13.11 -16.28
C GLN A 10 -25.22 -14.12 -17.24
N GLU A 11 -26.26 -13.74 -17.99
CA GLU A 11 -26.87 -14.57 -19.02
C GLU A 11 -25.85 -14.96 -20.11
N ALA A 12 -25.06 -14.00 -20.58
CA ALA A 12 -24.00 -14.27 -21.56
C ALA A 12 -22.93 -15.24 -21.02
N LEU A 13 -22.61 -15.16 -19.73
CA LEU A 13 -21.70 -16.12 -19.07
C LEU A 13 -22.31 -17.52 -18.91
N THR A 14 -23.65 -17.66 -18.86
CA THR A 14 -24.26 -19.02 -18.89
C THR A 14 -24.02 -19.72 -20.22
N VAL A 15 -23.97 -18.97 -21.32
CA VAL A 15 -23.70 -19.49 -22.67
C VAL A 15 -22.20 -19.68 -22.90
N SER A 16 -21.37 -18.80 -22.32
CA SER A 16 -19.91 -18.82 -22.48
C SER A 16 -19.19 -18.70 -21.13
N PRO A 17 -19.22 -19.74 -20.28
CA PRO A 17 -18.67 -19.69 -18.92
C PRO A 17 -17.14 -19.49 -18.89
N GLU A 18 -16.47 -19.85 -19.98
CA GLU A 18 -15.02 -19.73 -20.16
C GLU A 18 -14.56 -18.36 -20.66
N ASN A 19 -15.48 -17.44 -20.94
CA ASN A 19 -15.14 -16.12 -21.48
C ASN A 19 -14.59 -15.19 -20.40
N VAL A 20 -13.25 -15.22 -20.25
CA VAL A 20 -12.51 -14.38 -19.29
C VAL A 20 -12.78 -12.87 -19.47
N PRO A 21 -12.73 -12.29 -20.69
CA PRO A 21 -13.07 -10.87 -20.89
C PRO A 21 -14.47 -10.50 -20.41
N LEU A 22 -15.47 -11.34 -20.70
CA LEU A 22 -16.86 -11.09 -20.28
C LEU A 22 -17.00 -11.12 -18.76
N ARG A 23 -16.34 -12.08 -18.11
CA ARG A 23 -16.31 -12.20 -16.65
C ARG A 23 -15.60 -11.03 -15.99
N LEU A 24 -14.48 -10.59 -16.57
CA LEU A 24 -13.77 -9.40 -16.10
C LEU A 24 -14.68 -8.17 -16.16
N HIS A 25 -15.41 -7.99 -17.28
CA HIS A 25 -16.33 -6.87 -17.42
C HIS A 25 -17.47 -6.93 -16.40
N LEU A 26 -18.03 -8.11 -16.13
CA LEU A 26 -19.01 -8.28 -15.07
C LEU A 26 -18.44 -7.86 -13.70
N ALA A 27 -17.22 -8.30 -13.37
CA ALA A 27 -16.56 -7.93 -12.12
C ALA A 27 -16.34 -6.42 -11.98
N GLU A 28 -15.93 -5.75 -13.06
CA GLU A 28 -15.77 -4.29 -13.11
C GLU A 28 -17.09 -3.55 -12.86
N VAL A 29 -18.18 -4.00 -13.50
CA VAL A 29 -19.52 -3.42 -13.29
C VAL A 29 -20.01 -3.65 -11.86
N LEU A 30 -19.79 -4.85 -11.30
CA LEU A 30 -20.14 -5.15 -9.91
C LEU A 30 -19.38 -4.25 -8.92
N LEU A 31 -18.09 -4.01 -9.18
CA LEU A 31 -17.29 -3.09 -8.37
C LEU A 31 -17.83 -1.65 -8.42
N GLN A 32 -18.21 -1.16 -9.61
CA GLN A 32 -18.81 0.17 -9.79
C GLN A 32 -20.15 0.30 -9.05
N GLU A 33 -20.94 -0.76 -9.03
CA GLU A 33 -22.22 -0.83 -8.30
C GLU A 33 -22.05 -1.10 -6.79
N LYS A 34 -20.81 -1.11 -6.29
CA LYS A 34 -20.47 -1.37 -4.87
C LYS A 34 -20.89 -2.75 -4.37
N MET A 35 -21.13 -3.68 -5.29
CA MET A 35 -21.42 -5.09 -5.02
C MET A 35 -20.10 -5.83 -4.80
N TYR A 36 -19.39 -5.46 -3.74
CA TYR A 36 -17.99 -5.83 -3.57
C TYR A 36 -17.81 -7.34 -3.39
N GLU A 37 -18.71 -8.04 -2.71
CA GLU A 37 -18.56 -9.47 -2.43
C GLU A 37 -18.66 -10.29 -3.74
N GLU A 38 -19.62 -9.94 -4.59
CA GLU A 38 -19.80 -10.52 -5.92
C GLU A 38 -18.64 -10.14 -6.84
N ALA A 39 -18.19 -8.89 -6.83
CA ALA A 39 -17.04 -8.44 -7.62
C ALA A 39 -15.77 -9.24 -7.26
N ALA A 40 -15.50 -9.43 -5.97
CA ALA A 40 -14.33 -10.19 -5.52
C ALA A 40 -14.37 -11.65 -6.00
N ARG A 41 -15.55 -12.26 -6.01
CA ARG A 41 -15.74 -13.62 -6.53
C ARG A 41 -15.44 -13.69 -8.02
N GLU A 42 -16.01 -12.79 -8.82
CA GLU A 42 -15.80 -12.78 -10.27
C GLU A 42 -14.34 -12.46 -10.65
N PHE A 43 -13.69 -11.53 -9.96
CA PHE A 43 -12.26 -11.27 -10.15
C PHE A 43 -11.40 -12.48 -9.78
N SER A 44 -11.73 -13.18 -8.68
CA SER A 44 -11.01 -14.40 -8.26
C SER A 44 -11.17 -15.52 -9.29
N GLU A 45 -12.36 -15.69 -9.85
CA GLU A 45 -12.62 -16.63 -10.95
C GLU A 45 -11.80 -16.29 -12.19
N VAL A 46 -11.73 -15.00 -12.57
CA VAL A 46 -10.86 -14.55 -13.66
C VAL A 46 -9.41 -14.92 -13.40
N LEU A 47 -8.90 -14.71 -12.18
CA LEU A 47 -7.53 -15.05 -11.81
C LEU A 47 -7.28 -16.55 -11.73
N GLY A 48 -8.28 -17.36 -11.38
CA GLY A 48 -8.20 -18.81 -11.44
C GLY A 48 -8.01 -19.34 -12.86
N ARG A 49 -8.61 -18.66 -13.85
CA ARG A 49 -8.52 -19.02 -15.28
C ARG A 49 -7.33 -18.36 -15.97
N SER A 50 -7.02 -17.13 -15.57
CA SER A 50 -5.97 -16.28 -16.14
C SER A 50 -5.19 -15.64 -15.02
N TYR A 51 -4.28 -16.41 -14.42
CA TYR A 51 -3.45 -15.96 -13.30
C TYR A 51 -2.65 -14.69 -13.62
N GLY A 52 -2.27 -14.50 -14.88
CA GLY A 52 -1.55 -13.31 -15.35
C GLY A 52 -2.42 -12.06 -15.55
N ASN A 53 -3.73 -12.13 -15.34
CA ASN A 53 -4.64 -11.01 -15.64
C ASN A 53 -4.45 -9.86 -14.64
N ARG A 54 -3.62 -8.89 -15.02
CA ARG A 54 -3.31 -7.70 -14.21
C ARG A 54 -4.56 -6.89 -13.88
N LYS A 55 -5.50 -6.73 -14.81
CA LYS A 55 -6.74 -5.98 -14.59
C LYS A 55 -7.61 -6.64 -13.52
N ALA A 56 -7.74 -7.97 -13.56
CA ALA A 56 -8.48 -8.69 -12.53
C ALA A 56 -7.82 -8.60 -11.16
N ARG A 57 -6.48 -8.67 -11.11
CA ARG A 57 -5.72 -8.52 -9.87
C ARG A 57 -5.88 -7.12 -9.28
N HIS A 58 -5.81 -6.10 -10.12
CA HIS A 58 -6.06 -4.71 -9.76
C HIS A 58 -7.49 -4.51 -9.21
N GLY A 59 -8.51 -4.94 -9.97
CA GLY A 59 -9.90 -4.89 -9.54
C GLY A 59 -10.15 -5.65 -8.23
N LEU A 60 -9.50 -6.79 -8.01
CA LEU A 60 -9.60 -7.54 -6.75
C LEU A 60 -9.00 -6.77 -5.56
N ALA A 61 -7.85 -6.12 -5.74
CA ALA A 61 -7.21 -5.31 -4.69
C ALA A 61 -8.10 -4.12 -4.29
N GLU A 62 -8.63 -3.40 -5.28
CA GLU A 62 -9.60 -2.31 -5.09
C GLU A 62 -10.86 -2.80 -4.37
N THR A 63 -11.37 -3.96 -4.78
CA THR A 63 -12.52 -4.58 -4.14
C THR A 63 -12.24 -4.89 -2.67
N TYR A 64 -11.09 -5.46 -2.33
CA TYR A 64 -10.71 -5.74 -0.94
C TYR A 64 -10.49 -4.48 -0.12
N PHE A 65 -9.93 -3.42 -0.70
CA PHE A 65 -9.84 -2.11 -0.06
C PHE A 65 -11.23 -1.59 0.32
N HIS A 66 -12.19 -1.62 -0.60
CA HIS A 66 -13.57 -1.19 -0.31
C HIS A 66 -14.32 -2.09 0.67
N GLN A 67 -13.97 -3.38 0.74
CA GLN A 67 -14.46 -4.30 1.78
C GLN A 67 -13.78 -4.11 3.15
N GLN A 68 -12.80 -3.20 3.27
CA GLN A 68 -11.97 -2.99 4.45
C GLN A 68 -11.15 -4.24 4.84
N LYS A 69 -10.94 -5.16 3.89
CA LYS A 69 -10.06 -6.33 4.05
C LYS A 69 -8.62 -5.93 3.71
N TYR A 70 -8.05 -5.01 4.50
CA TYR A 70 -6.78 -4.35 4.18
C TYR A 70 -5.61 -5.32 4.05
N SER A 71 -5.47 -6.29 4.96
CA SER A 71 -4.47 -7.36 4.85
C SER A 71 -4.55 -8.15 3.54
N ALA A 72 -5.75 -8.52 3.10
CA ALA A 72 -5.94 -9.20 1.81
C ALA A 72 -5.63 -8.27 0.63
N ALA A 73 -6.03 -6.99 0.71
CA ALA A 73 -5.73 -6.00 -0.31
C ALA A 73 -4.22 -5.81 -0.48
N ILE A 74 -3.46 -5.71 0.60
CA ILE A 74 -1.99 -5.59 0.60
C ILE A 74 -1.35 -6.72 -0.19
N ILE A 75 -1.71 -7.98 0.11
CA ILE A 75 -1.15 -9.14 -0.58
C ILE A 75 -1.40 -9.06 -2.10
N VAL A 76 -2.59 -8.62 -2.51
CA VAL A 76 -2.94 -8.50 -3.93
C VAL A 76 -2.22 -7.32 -4.58
N PHE A 77 -2.06 -6.19 -3.88
CA PHE A 77 -1.29 -5.04 -4.34
C PHE A 77 0.20 -5.38 -4.51
N GLU A 78 0.81 -6.10 -3.57
CA GLU A 78 2.20 -6.56 -3.68
C GLU A 78 2.44 -7.39 -4.95
N GLN A 79 1.47 -8.23 -5.32
CA GLN A 79 1.56 -9.03 -6.55
C GLN A 79 1.47 -8.22 -7.85
N LEU A 80 0.95 -6.98 -7.82
CA LEU A 80 0.90 -6.10 -9.00
C LEU A 80 2.27 -5.49 -9.32
N GLY A 81 3.16 -5.39 -8.32
CA GLY A 81 4.52 -4.88 -8.45
C GLY A 81 4.58 -3.37 -8.74
N ASN A 82 5.53 -2.95 -9.57
CA ASN A 82 5.81 -1.53 -9.84
C ASN A 82 4.84 -0.88 -10.84
N ASP A 83 4.01 -1.66 -11.52
CA ASP A 83 3.07 -1.20 -12.56
C ASP A 83 1.68 -0.90 -11.95
N ILE A 84 1.66 -0.30 -10.76
CA ILE A 84 0.43 0.15 -10.09
C ILE A 84 0.19 1.61 -10.47
N GLU A 85 -0.99 1.91 -10.97
CA GLU A 85 -1.39 3.28 -11.27
C GLU A 85 -1.52 4.10 -9.98
N LEU A 86 -1.22 5.40 -10.06
CA LEU A 86 -1.19 6.28 -8.88
C LEU A 86 -2.46 6.17 -8.00
N PRO A 87 -3.70 6.20 -8.51
CA PRO A 87 -4.89 6.10 -7.66
C PRO A 87 -4.91 4.84 -6.79
N SER A 88 -4.50 3.71 -7.35
CA SER A 88 -4.47 2.43 -6.64
C SER A 88 -3.25 2.29 -5.74
N LEU A 89 -2.14 2.94 -6.10
CA LEU A 89 -0.98 3.05 -5.23
C LEU A 89 -1.34 3.81 -3.94
N ILE A 90 -2.18 4.84 -4.04
CA ILE A 90 -2.71 5.56 -2.88
C ILE A 90 -3.59 4.65 -2.02
N HIS A 91 -4.49 3.88 -2.62
CA HIS A 91 -5.29 2.89 -1.86
C HIS A 91 -4.41 1.85 -1.18
N TYR A 92 -3.34 1.40 -1.83
CA TYR A 92 -2.37 0.49 -1.24
C TYR A 92 -1.67 1.11 -0.02
N ILE A 93 -1.17 2.35 -0.12
CA ILE A 93 -0.57 3.07 1.00
C ILE A 93 -1.57 3.24 2.15
N LYS A 94 -2.84 3.55 1.84
CA LYS A 94 -3.91 3.62 2.84
C LYS A 94 -4.12 2.27 3.53
N CYS A 95 -4.11 1.15 2.81
CA CYS A 95 -4.15 -0.19 3.42
C CYS A 95 -2.99 -0.41 4.40
N LEU A 96 -1.76 -0.06 4.00
CA LEU A 96 -0.57 -0.22 4.84
C LEU A 96 -0.67 0.60 6.14
N ILE A 97 -1.17 1.83 6.06
CA ILE A 97 -1.42 2.69 7.22
C ILE A 97 -2.47 2.06 8.16
N ARG A 98 -3.56 1.51 7.61
CA ARG A 98 -4.61 0.85 8.40
C ARG A 98 -4.11 -0.39 9.14
N GLU A 99 -3.19 -1.12 8.52
CA GLU A 99 -2.47 -2.26 9.12
C GLU A 99 -1.23 -1.85 9.93
N LYS A 100 -1.03 -0.54 10.18
CA LYS A 100 0.08 0.02 10.98
C LYS A 100 1.49 -0.28 10.45
N SER A 101 1.61 -0.57 9.15
CA SER A 101 2.88 -0.78 8.45
C SER A 101 3.45 0.56 7.98
N PHE A 102 3.78 1.44 8.92
CA PHE A 102 4.16 2.83 8.65
C PHE A 102 5.49 2.95 7.89
N ASP A 103 6.46 2.07 8.14
CA ASP A 103 7.77 2.11 7.49
C ASP A 103 7.64 1.93 5.97
N ILE A 104 6.88 0.91 5.55
CA ILE A 104 6.64 0.61 4.13
C ILE A 104 5.77 1.72 3.51
N ALA A 105 4.73 2.17 4.23
CA ALA A 105 3.87 3.25 3.76
C ALA A 105 4.65 4.54 3.50
N GLN A 106 5.62 4.86 4.35
CA GLN A 106 6.46 6.05 4.23
C GLN A 106 7.39 5.97 3.02
N ASP A 107 8.12 4.87 2.82
CA ASP A 107 8.99 4.68 1.65
C ASP A 107 8.17 4.78 0.34
N MET A 108 7.01 4.12 0.30
CA MET A 108 6.12 4.17 -0.86
C MET A 108 5.60 5.58 -1.14
N TYR A 109 5.19 6.30 -0.09
CA TYR A 109 4.67 7.66 -0.25
C TYR A 109 5.77 8.65 -0.67
N GLN A 110 6.99 8.50 -0.14
CA GLN A 110 8.14 9.30 -0.57
C GLN A 110 8.45 9.12 -2.07
N ARG A 111 8.36 7.88 -2.58
CA ARG A 111 8.51 7.61 -4.03
C ARG A 111 7.43 8.31 -4.85
N VAL A 112 6.18 8.34 -4.36
CA VAL A 112 5.09 9.08 -5.00
C VAL A 112 5.41 10.57 -5.08
N LEU A 113 5.86 11.17 -3.97
CA LEU A 113 6.22 12.60 -3.93
C LEU A 113 7.42 12.94 -4.81
N ALA A 114 8.40 12.04 -4.94
CA ALA A 114 9.55 12.20 -5.81
C ALA A 114 9.16 12.21 -7.30
N LEU A 115 8.19 11.36 -7.69
CA LEU A 115 7.69 11.29 -9.07
C LEU A 115 6.66 12.38 -9.39
N HIS A 116 5.91 12.84 -8.38
CA HIS A 116 4.87 13.85 -8.51
C HIS A 116 5.07 14.98 -7.48
N PRO A 117 6.03 15.91 -7.72
CA PRO A 117 6.24 17.05 -6.85
C PRO A 117 4.95 17.89 -6.72
N GLY A 118 4.39 17.95 -5.51
CA GLY A 118 3.12 18.63 -5.24
C GLY A 118 1.90 17.72 -5.13
N PHE A 119 2.06 16.41 -5.30
CA PHE A 119 1.02 15.46 -4.88
C PHE A 119 0.78 15.59 -3.36
N ARG A 120 -0.49 15.59 -2.96
CA ARG A 120 -0.85 15.74 -1.56
C ARG A 120 -2.10 14.93 -1.26
N GLU A 121 -1.98 14.04 -0.28
CA GLU A 121 -3.10 13.28 0.26
C GLU A 121 -3.17 13.52 1.76
N GLU A 122 -4.11 14.36 2.20
CA GLU A 122 -4.19 14.85 3.59
C GLU A 122 -4.31 13.71 4.62
N GLU A 123 -5.05 12.64 4.28
CA GLU A 123 -5.17 11.46 5.15
C GLU A 123 -3.80 10.79 5.38
N ILE A 124 -3.01 10.62 4.31
CA ILE A 124 -1.69 9.99 4.37
C ILE A 124 -0.69 10.93 5.06
N ASP A 125 -0.68 12.21 4.70
CA ASP A 125 0.17 13.22 5.33
C ASP A 125 -0.02 13.23 6.85
N ASN A 126 -1.27 13.26 7.32
CA ASN A 126 -1.56 13.31 8.75
C ASN A 126 -1.18 12.00 9.46
N ALA A 127 -1.38 10.86 8.81
CA ALA A 127 -1.03 9.55 9.36
C ALA A 127 0.48 9.33 9.46
N LEU A 128 1.26 9.88 8.52
CA LEU A 128 2.72 9.72 8.47
C LEU A 128 3.48 10.86 9.18
N ARG A 129 2.82 11.98 9.52
CA ARG A 129 3.43 13.14 10.21
C ARG A 129 3.55 12.98 11.74
N MET A 130 2.82 12.07 12.37
CA MET A 130 2.78 11.89 13.82
C MET A 130 3.38 10.53 14.25
N PRO A 131 4.05 10.44 15.43
CA PRO A 131 5.51 10.56 15.47
C PRO A 131 6.23 9.29 15.96
N GLY A 132 7.32 8.96 15.27
CA GLY A 132 8.36 8.01 15.70
C GLY A 132 9.57 8.21 14.79
N GLY A 133 10.51 9.08 15.22
CA GLY A 133 11.39 9.81 14.31
C GLY A 133 12.59 9.08 13.69
N SER A 134 13.05 9.63 12.57
CA SER A 134 14.44 9.97 12.23
C SER A 134 14.40 10.67 10.86
N GLY A 135 14.86 11.91 10.71
CA GLY A 135 16.26 12.19 10.34
C GLY A 135 16.51 11.61 8.95
N ILE A 136 16.28 12.34 7.85
CA ILE A 136 17.18 13.36 7.31
C ILE A 136 16.32 14.46 6.65
N LEU A 137 16.24 15.62 7.28
CA LEU A 137 16.18 16.87 6.52
C LEU A 137 17.57 17.47 6.70
N ASP A 138 18.42 17.21 5.71
CA ASP A 138 19.67 17.93 5.52
C ASP A 138 19.35 19.42 5.37
N GLU A 139 20.17 20.22 6.04
CA GLU A 139 20.60 21.55 5.63
C GLU A 139 19.51 22.55 5.23
N PHE A 140 19.06 23.34 6.22
CA PHE A 140 19.05 24.79 6.02
C PHE A 140 19.60 25.47 7.27
N ASP A 141 20.79 26.04 7.08
CA ASP A 141 21.50 26.96 7.94
C ASP A 141 20.65 28.19 8.34
N GLU A 142 21.15 28.83 9.39
CA GLU A 142 20.92 30.21 9.87
C GLU A 142 19.86 30.42 10.97
N ASP A 143 20.42 30.64 12.16
CA ASP A 143 19.93 31.50 13.24
C ASP A 143 18.85 30.96 14.19
N GLU A 144 19.27 30.23 15.23
CA GLU A 144 18.64 30.43 16.55
C GLU A 144 19.62 30.16 17.70
N ALA A 145 20.13 31.27 18.24
CA ALA A 145 20.85 31.33 19.49
C ALA A 145 19.88 31.21 20.68
N ASP A 146 20.40 30.61 21.74
CA ASP A 146 19.84 30.50 23.09
C ASP A 146 18.58 29.64 23.25
N PHE A 147 18.71 28.48 23.90
CA PHE A 147 18.02 28.18 25.16
C PHE A 147 18.47 26.83 25.77
N LEU A 148 19.11 26.94 26.94
CA LEU A 148 19.10 26.04 28.11
C LEU A 148 19.83 24.68 28.08
N ASP A 149 21.02 24.75 28.68
CA ASP A 149 21.57 23.89 29.74
C ASP A 149 20.52 23.10 30.56
N ASP A 150 20.52 21.76 30.48
CA ASP A 150 20.45 20.86 31.65
C ASP A 150 20.82 19.42 31.26
N GLU A 151 21.51 18.78 32.20
CA GLU A 151 22.29 17.57 32.09
C GLU A 151 21.47 16.27 31.94
N ARG A 152 22.17 15.26 31.39
CA ARG A 152 21.96 13.80 31.56
C ARG A 152 21.12 13.10 30.48
N PHE A 153 21.81 12.62 29.45
CA PHE A 153 21.65 11.23 29.04
C PHE A 153 23.02 10.55 28.92
N PHE A 154 23.24 9.61 29.84
CA PHE A 154 24.37 8.71 29.95
C PHE A 154 24.69 8.04 28.60
N LEU A 155 25.89 8.32 28.08
CA LEU A 155 26.49 7.55 27.00
C LEU A 155 27.57 6.63 27.60
N GLU A 156 27.18 5.47 28.12
CA GLU A 156 28.14 4.39 28.39
C GLU A 156 27.97 3.31 27.33
N ASN A 157 28.78 3.39 26.28
CA ASN A 157 29.07 2.23 25.44
C ASN A 157 30.19 1.43 26.13
N PRO A 158 29.97 0.19 26.58
CA PRO A 158 31.04 -0.64 27.09
C PRO A 158 31.90 -1.13 25.91
N GLY A 159 32.94 -0.36 25.58
CA GLY A 159 33.97 -0.73 24.62
C GLY A 159 34.97 -1.71 25.21
N ILE A 160 34.53 -2.93 25.50
CA ILE A 160 35.46 -4.02 25.82
C ILE A 160 36.24 -4.35 24.53
N ARG A 161 37.55 -4.12 24.53
CA ARG A 161 38.47 -4.79 23.59
C ARG A 161 39.27 -5.83 24.35
N PHE A 162 38.98 -7.10 24.08
CA PHE A 162 39.68 -8.29 24.59
C PHE A 162 41.04 -8.52 23.90
N SER A 163 41.79 -7.45 23.60
CA SER A 163 43.13 -7.55 22.97
C SER A 163 44.29 -7.28 23.92
N ASP A 164 44.04 -6.92 25.18
CA ASP A 164 45.09 -6.70 26.21
C ASP A 164 45.16 -7.81 27.28
N VAL A 165 44.50 -8.95 27.09
CA VAL A 165 44.71 -10.15 27.92
C VAL A 165 45.66 -11.12 27.24
N GLY A 166 46.97 -10.92 27.39
CA GLY A 166 47.95 -11.94 27.01
C GLY A 166 49.39 -11.50 26.93
N GLY A 167 50.08 -11.45 28.07
CA GLY A 167 51.53 -11.27 28.15
C GLY A 167 52.03 -11.37 29.59
N MET A 168 51.97 -12.57 30.18
CA MET A 168 52.74 -12.90 31.38
C MET A 168 54.20 -13.12 30.98
N GLU A 169 55.13 -12.45 31.66
CA GLU A 169 56.50 -12.94 31.86
C GLU A 169 56.50 -14.23 32.70
#